data_AF-A0AAP7FLA4-F1
#
_entry.id   AF-A0AAP7FLA4-F1
#
_cell.length_a   1.000
_cell.length_b   1.000
_cell.length_c   1.000
_cell.angle_alpha   90.00
_cell.angle_beta   90.00
_cell.angle_gamma   90.00
#
_symmetry.space_group_name_H-M   'P 1'
#
loop_
_entity.id
_entity.type
_entity.pdbx_description
1 polymer ?
#
loop_
_entity_poly.entity_id
_entity_poly.type
_entity_poly.pdbx_seq_one_letter_code
_entity_poly.pdbx_strand_id
1 'polypeptide(L)' 'MPQQKTYSPAFDTWVSDFLGVHFRDEGCYDKAVLAAEMLQHSRAVSSSELIEMVRRANAMLALLPGYDHEG' A
#
# COMPACT_ATOMS: atom_id res chain seq x y z
N MET A 1 10.38 -8.88 -21.85
CA MET A 1 10.73 -7.62 -21.17
C MET A 1 9.68 -7.38 -20.09
N PRO A 2 10.00 -7.43 -18.78
CA PRO A 2 9.05 -6.96 -17.79
C PRO A 2 8.81 -5.48 -18.06
N GLN A 3 7.56 -5.10 -18.32
CA GLN A 3 7.18 -3.70 -18.43
C GLN A 3 7.52 -3.06 -17.09
N GLN A 4 8.54 -2.19 -17.05
CA GLN A 4 8.73 -1.29 -15.92
C GLN A 4 7.46 -0.44 -15.86
N LYS A 5 6.53 -0.79 -14.96
CA LYS A 5 5.37 0.03 -14.68
C LYS A 5 5.90 1.34 -14.13
N THR A 6 5.81 2.40 -14.92
CA THR A 6 6.03 3.76 -14.44
C THR A 6 4.87 4.08 -13.51
N TYR A 7 5.13 4.04 -12.21
CA TYR A 7 4.18 4.50 -11.21
C TYR A 7 4.15 6.02 -11.17
N SER A 8 3.03 6.58 -10.74
CA SER A 8 2.89 8.01 -10.53
C SER A 8 3.75 8.47 -9.34
N PRO A 9 4.15 9.76 -9.31
CA PRO A 9 4.86 10.31 -8.15
C PRO A 9 4.09 10.15 -6.84
N ALA A 10 2.75 10.23 -6.89
CA ALA A 10 1.88 10.03 -5.74
C ALA A 10 1.97 8.61 -5.17
N PHE A 11 2.10 7.60 -6.05
CA PHE A 11 2.35 6.22 -5.64
C PHE A 11 3.69 6.10 -4.91
N ASP A 12 4.77 6.68 -5.46
CA ASP A 12 6.10 6.60 -4.85
C ASP A 12 6.16 7.31 -3.48
N THR A 13 5.51 8.46 -3.36
CA THR A 13 5.35 9.18 -2.08
C THR A 13 4.58 8.32 -1.09
N TRP A 14 3.44 7.75 -1.48
CA TRP A 14 2.65 6.87 -0.61
C TRP A 14 3.45 5.64 -0.15
N VAL A 15 4.21 5.01 -1.03
CA VAL A 15 5.07 3.88 -0.66
C VAL A 15 6.07 4.31 0.43
N SER A 16 6.69 5.48 0.27
CA SER A 16 7.67 6.00 1.23
C SER A 16 7.03 6.37 2.58
N ASP A 17 5.84 6.93 2.55
CA ASP A 17 5.14 7.41 3.75
C ASP A 17 4.52 6.27 4.57
N PHE A 18 3.99 5.24 3.91
CA PHE A 18 3.20 4.19 4.56
C PHE A 18 3.91 2.84 4.63
N LEU A 19 4.73 2.47 3.63
CA LEU A 19 5.37 1.16 3.59
C LEU A 19 6.83 1.27 4.04
N GLY A 20 7.16 0.64 5.17
CA GLY A 20 8.52 0.62 5.69
C GLY A 20 8.60 0.24 7.16
N VAL A 21 9.67 0.68 7.82
CA VAL A 21 10.02 0.36 9.23
C VAL A 21 8.95 0.83 10.23
N HIS A 22 8.03 1.70 9.81
CA HIS A 22 6.93 2.21 10.61
C HIS A 22 5.62 1.44 10.44
N PHE A 23 5.53 0.49 9.49
CA PHE A 23 4.38 -0.38 9.34
C PHE A 23 4.43 -1.46 10.43
N ARG A 24 3.70 -1.27 11.53
CA ARG A 24 3.88 -2.04 12.78
C ARG A 24 2.63 -2.77 13.27
N ASP A 25 1.45 -2.35 12.81
CA ASP A 25 0.17 -2.86 13.28
C ASP A 25 -0.94 -2.67 12.23
N GLU A 26 -2.10 -3.25 12.50
CA GLU A 26 -3.31 -3.14 11.66
C GLU A 26 -3.76 -1.68 11.47
N GLY A 27 -3.54 -0.80 12.44
CA GLY A 27 -3.83 0.63 12.29
C GLY A 27 -2.93 1.33 11.27
N CYS A 28 -1.71 0.83 11.03
CA CYS A 28 -0.89 1.29 9.90
C CYS A 28 -1.48 0.86 8.55
N TYR A 29 -2.02 -0.36 8.49
CA TYR A 29 -2.69 -0.88 7.30
C TYR A 29 -3.92 -0.03 6.93
N ASP A 30 -4.83 0.21 7.88
CA ASP A 30 -6.03 1.03 7.65
C ASP A 30 -5.69 2.42 7.12
N LYS A 31 -4.68 3.07 7.73
CA LYS A 31 -4.21 4.40 7.27
C LYS A 31 -3.64 4.35 5.86
N ALA A 32 -2.87 3.31 5.54
CA ALA A 32 -2.27 3.15 4.22
C ALA A 32 -3.36 2.95 3.15
N VAL A 33 -4.38 2.12 3.42
CA VAL A 33 -5.50 1.88 2.51
C VAL A 33 -6.33 3.15 2.31
N LEU A 34 -6.72 3.82 3.40
CA LEU A 34 -7.50 5.06 3.33
C LEU A 34 -6.77 6.14 2.52
N ALA A 35 -5.46 6.30 2.74
CA ALA A 35 -4.65 7.25 1.96
C ALA A 35 -4.60 6.88 0.48
N ALA A 36 -4.49 5.59 0.14
CA ALA A 36 -4.51 5.12 -1.24
C ALA A 36 -5.87 5.43 -1.92
N GLU A 37 -6.98 5.22 -1.22
CA GLU A 37 -8.32 5.56 -1.72
C GLU A 37 -8.49 7.07 -1.95
N MET A 38 -7.98 7.90 -1.05
CA MET A 38 -8.00 9.36 -1.21
C MET A 38 -7.18 9.81 -2.44
N LEU A 39 -6.03 9.18 -2.69
CA LEU A 39 -5.20 9.45 -3.86
C LEU A 39 -5.92 9.04 -5.16
N GLN A 40 -6.64 7.91 -5.16
CA GLN A 40 -7.43 7.51 -6.33
C GLN A 40 -8.62 8.47 -6.54
N HIS A 41 -9.32 8.84 -5.47
CA HIS A 41 -10.47 9.75 -5.53
C HIS A 41 -10.08 11.14 -6.08
N SER A 42 -8.89 11.62 -5.70
CA SER A 42 -8.31 12.86 -6.24
C SER A 42 -7.68 12.71 -7.64
N ARG A 43 -7.73 11.50 -8.22
CA ARG A 43 -7.11 11.12 -9.51
C ARG A 43 -5.58 11.30 -9.53
N ALA A 44 -4.93 11.34 -8.36
CA ALA A 44 -3.48 11.37 -8.24
C ALA A 44 -2.84 10.01 -8.57
N VAL A 45 -3.59 8.92 -8.40
CA VAL A 45 -3.23 7.56 -8.83
C VAL A 45 -4.37 6.94 -9.65
N SER A 46 -4.02 6.02 -10.54
CA SER A 46 -4.98 5.20 -11.30
C SER A 46 -5.57 4.05 -10.47
N SER A 47 -6.66 3.45 -10.93
CA SER A 47 -7.23 2.27 -10.27
C SER A 47 -6.27 1.08 -10.23
N SER A 48 -5.42 0.92 -11.25
CA SER A 48 -4.38 -0.12 -11.29
C SER A 48 -3.31 0.11 -10.23
N GLU A 49 -2.98 1.37 -9.96
CA GLU A 49 -2.05 1.75 -8.90
C GLU A 49 -2.66 1.55 -7.52
N LEU A 50 -3.93 1.92 -7.30
CA LEU A 50 -4.63 1.62 -6.06
C LEU A 50 -4.58 0.12 -5.73
N ILE A 51 -4.89 -0.74 -6.71
CA ILE A 51 -4.83 -2.20 -6.51
C ILE A 51 -3.43 -2.64 -6.09
N GLU A 52 -2.39 -2.07 -6.69
CA GLU A 52 -1.00 -2.39 -6.34
C GLU A 52 -0.62 -1.86 -4.95
N MET A 53 -1.08 -0.67 -4.57
CA MET A 53 -0.88 -0.08 -3.23
C MET A 53 -1.49 -0.99 -2.16
N VAL A 54 -2.77 -1.36 -2.32
CA VAL A 54 -3.46 -2.26 -1.37
C VAL A 54 -2.78 -3.63 -1.30
N ARG A 55 -2.33 -4.19 -2.43
CA ARG A 55 -1.56 -5.44 -2.44
C ARG A 55 -0.28 -5.35 -1.62
N ARG A 56 0.46 -4.25 -1.72
CA ARG A 56 1.68 -4.05 -0.95
C ARG A 56 1.40 -3.84 0.54
N ALA A 57 0.35 -3.10 0.89
CA ALA A 57 -0.08 -2.96 2.28
C ALA A 57 -0.48 -4.32 2.90
N ASN A 58 -1.22 -5.15 2.15
CA ASN A 58 -1.57 -6.51 2.57
C ASN A 58 -0.34 -7.39 2.79
N ALA A 59 0.65 -7.30 1.90
CA ALA A 59 1.89 -8.05 2.06
C ALA A 59 2.64 -7.65 3.33
N MET A 60 2.67 -6.36 3.66
CA MET A 60 3.29 -5.88 4.91
C MET A 60 2.52 -6.34 6.15
N LEU A 61 1.20 -6.30 6.11
CA LEU A 61 0.33 -6.79 7.18
C LEU A 61 0.56 -8.28 7.45
N ALA A 62 0.64 -9.10 6.40
CA ALA A 62 0.91 -10.53 6.50
C ALA A 62 2.31 -10.86 7.06
N LEU A 63 3.25 -9.92 7.01
CA LEU A 63 4.60 -10.07 7.57
C LEU A 63 4.67 -9.66 9.05
N LEU A 64 3.61 -9.09 9.63
CA LEU A 64 3.62 -8.69 11.03
C LEU A 64 3.57 -9.91 11.96
N PRO A 65 4.43 -9.98 12.99
CA PRO A 65 4.42 -11.06 13.96
C PRO A 65 3.10 -11.02 14.75
N GLY A 66 2.31 -12.09 14.65
CA GLY A 66 0.95 -12.16 15.23
C GLY A 66 -0.15 -12.27 14.18
N TYR A 67 0.16 -12.09 12.90
CA TYR A 67 -0.70 -12.53 11.79
C TYR A 67 -0.48 -14.04 11.49
N ASP A 68 -0.33 -14.85 12.54
CA ASP A 68 -0.44 -16.29 12.42
C ASP A 68 -1.93 -16.58 12.22
N HIS A 69 -2.28 -16.85 10.96
CA HIS A 69 -3.59 -17.39 10.61
C HIS A 69 -3.68 -18.76 11.27
N GLU A 70 -4.29 -18.82 12.46
CA GLU A 70 -4.84 -20.08 12.96
C GLU A 70 -5.87 -20.55 11.91
N GLY A 71 -5.40 -21.41 11.00
CA GLY A 71 -6.19 -22.13 10.02
C GLY A 71 -6.23 -23.62 10.36
#